data_AF-A0AB38AIK2-F1
#
_entry.id   AF-A0AB38AIK2-F1
#
_cell.length_a   1.000
_cell.length_b   1.000
_cell.length_c   1.000
_cell.angle_alpha   90.00
_cell.angle_beta   90.00
_cell.angle_gamma   90.00
#
_symmetry.space_group_name_H-M   'P 1'
#
loop_
_entity.id
_entity.type
_entity.pdbx_description
1 polymer ?
#
loop_
_entity_poly.entity_id
_entity_poly.type
_entity_poly.pdbx_seq_one_letter_code
_entity_poly.pdbx_strand_id
1 'polypeptide(L)'
;MQHRAGTPRPVWDPDAPACEPFRDQWQEVPDNDGFDNGFKAQWELFLRHVVRDEPWRWDLAAGARGVQLAELALRSSAEGRRLPVPELSR
;
A
#
# COMPACT_ATOMS: atom_id res chain seq x y z
N MET A 1 2.36 9.83 10.87
CA MET A 1 1.32 9.27 11.78
C MET A 1 0.02 10.03 11.50
N GLN A 2 -1.07 9.36 11.13
CA GLN A 2 -2.37 10.03 10.96
C GLN A 2 -3.23 9.80 12.21
N HIS A 3 -3.47 10.84 12.99
CA HIS A 3 -4.33 10.75 14.17
C HIS A 3 -5.80 10.59 13.75
N ARG A 4 -6.55 9.71 14.42
CA ARG A 4 -7.99 9.50 14.19
C ARG A 4 -8.81 10.79 14.28
N ALA A 5 -8.35 11.76 15.06
CA ALA A 5 -8.98 13.08 15.19
C ALA A 5 -8.89 13.92 13.90
N GLY A 6 -7.90 13.68 13.03
CA GLY A 6 -7.72 14.40 11.77
C GLY A 6 -8.48 13.81 10.59
N THR A 7 -9.14 12.65 10.76
CA THR A 7 -9.95 12.03 9.70
C THR A 7 -11.36 12.63 9.72
N PRO A 8 -11.82 13.25 8.62
CA PRO A 8 -13.19 13.76 8.51
C PRO A 8 -14.21 12.63 8.73
N ARG A 9 -15.34 12.97 9.37
CA ARG A 9 -16.46 12.05 9.57
C ARG A 9 -17.77 12.70 9.09
N PRO A 10 -17.91 12.93 7.77
CA PRO A 10 -19.15 13.44 7.21
C PRO A 10 -20.29 12.42 7.43
N VAL A 11 -21.47 12.92 7.77
CA VAL A 11 -22.71 12.13 7.80
C VAL A 11 -23.48 12.46 6.54
N TRP A 12 -23.78 11.45 5.73
CA TRP A 12 -24.61 11.63 4.54
C TRP A 12 -26.09 11.47 4.93
N ASP A 13 -26.90 12.44 4.52
CA ASP A 13 -28.35 12.43 4.63
C ASP A 13 -28.95 12.28 3.22
N PRO A 14 -29.68 11.20 2.92
CA PRO A 14 -30.32 11.01 1.61
C PRO A 14 -31.48 11.99 1.36
N ASP A 15 -32.07 12.55 2.41
CA ASP A 15 -33.26 13.41 2.33
C ASP A 15 -32.88 14.89 2.14
N ALA A 16 -31.59 15.23 2.26
CA ALA A 16 -31.08 16.58 2.10
C ALA A 16 -29.94 16.66 1.06
N PRO A 17 -29.91 17.70 0.21
CA PRO A 17 -28.77 17.93 -0.66
C PRO A 17 -27.51 18.26 0.17
N ALA A 18 -26.39 17.63 -0.18
CA ALA A 18 -25.11 17.95 0.44
C ALA A 18 -24.64 19.35 0.02
N CYS A 19 -24.45 20.24 0.99
CA CYS A 19 -24.10 21.64 0.75
C CYS A 19 -22.62 21.96 1.03
N GLU A 20 -21.85 21.00 1.53
CA GLU A 20 -20.48 21.23 2.03
C GLU A 20 -19.38 20.59 1.16
N PRO A 21 -18.24 21.26 0.99
CA PRO A 21 -17.12 20.75 0.21
C PRO A 21 -16.30 19.72 1.01
N PHE A 22 -16.62 18.42 0.87
CA PHE A 22 -15.97 17.35 1.65
C PHE A 22 -14.45 17.24 1.48
N ARG A 23 -13.89 17.72 0.36
CA ARG A 23 -12.44 17.71 0.12
C ARG A 23 -11.71 18.65 1.07
N ASP A 24 -12.30 19.78 1.39
CA ASP A 24 -11.68 20.83 2.22
C ASP A 24 -11.63 20.43 3.70
N GLN A 25 -12.34 19.37 4.09
CA GLN A 25 -12.32 18.83 5.44
C GLN A 25 -11.05 18.02 5.73
N TRP A 26 -10.33 17.57 4.69
CA TRP A 26 -9.10 16.81 4.85
C TRP A 26 -7.93 17.72 5.20
N GLN A 27 -7.04 17.22 6.04
CA GLN A 27 -5.81 17.91 6.40
C GLN A 27 -4.63 17.24 5.70
N GLU A 28 -3.73 18.06 5.15
CA GLU A 28 -2.46 17.59 4.63
C GLU A 28 -1.62 17.03 5.77
N VAL A 29 -1.05 15.84 5.56
CA VAL A 29 -0.13 15.23 6.53
C VAL A 29 1.26 15.81 6.26
N PRO A 30 1.91 16.46 7.24
CA PRO A 30 3.22 17.05 7.03
C PRO A 30 4.30 15.99 6.86
N ASP A 31 5.28 16.31 6.03
CA ASP A 31 6.52 15.55 5.89
C ASP A 31 7.41 15.78 7.12
N ASN A 32 7.34 14.83 8.06
CA ASN A 32 8.06 14.94 9.34
C ASN A 32 9.54 14.51 9.26
N ASP A 33 9.97 13.99 8.11
CA ASP A 33 11.33 13.50 7.86
C ASP A 33 11.74 13.73 6.40
N GLY A 34 13.03 13.65 6.12
CA GLY A 34 13.57 13.67 4.77
C GLY A 34 13.39 12.31 4.08
N PHE A 35 12.68 12.30 2.95
CA PHE A 35 12.56 11.11 2.10
C PHE A 35 13.64 11.13 1.01
N ASP A 36 14.57 10.19 1.07
CA ASP A 36 15.58 9.99 0.02
C ASP A 36 15.00 9.18 -1.16
N ASN A 37 15.78 9.02 -2.22
CA ASN A 37 15.45 8.16 -3.34
C ASN A 37 15.17 6.73 -2.89
N GLY A 38 13.96 6.22 -3.19
CA GLY A 38 13.52 4.90 -2.75
C GLY A 38 14.38 3.73 -3.24
N PHE A 39 15.00 3.85 -4.43
CA PHE A 39 15.93 2.82 -4.92
C PHE A 39 17.23 2.83 -4.11
N LYS A 40 17.81 4.00 -3.86
CA LYS A 40 19.01 4.14 -3.02
C LYS A 40 18.75 3.58 -1.62
N ALA A 41 17.64 3.96 -0.99
CA ALA A 41 17.27 3.47 0.33
C ALA A 41 17.14 1.94 0.38
N GLN A 42 16.50 1.32 -0.63
CA GLN A 42 16.39 -0.13 -0.68
C GLN A 42 17.74 -0.82 -0.95
N TRP A 43 18.61 -0.24 -1.79
CA TRP A 43 19.96 -0.73 -2.01
C TRP A 43 20.80 -0.73 -0.74
N GLU A 44 20.74 0.35 0.05
CA GLU A 44 21.42 0.43 1.35
C GLU A 44 20.93 -0.67 2.31
N LEU A 45 19.62 -0.93 2.36
CA LEU A 45 19.04 -2.02 3.15
C LEU A 45 19.51 -3.40 2.66
N PHE A 46 19.56 -3.62 1.34
CA PHE A 46 20.02 -4.88 0.77
C PHE A 46 21.49 -5.15 1.10
N LEU A 47 22.36 -4.13 0.97
CA LEU A 47 23.77 -4.25 1.32
C LEU A 47 23.96 -4.55 2.82
N ARG A 48 23.18 -3.91 3.70
CA ARG A 48 23.18 -4.21 5.14
C ARG A 48 22.74 -5.65 5.43
N HIS A 49 21.70 -6.14 4.73
CA HIS A 49 21.30 -7.54 4.83
C HIS A 49 22.45 -8.48 4.44
N VAL A 50 23.09 -8.27 3.27
CA VAL A 50 24.14 -9.15 2.77
C VAL A 50 25.39 -9.13 3.64
N VAL A 51 25.81 -7.96 4.13
CA VAL A 51 27.08 -7.80 4.86
C VAL A 51 26.93 -8.03 6.37
N ARG A 52 25.77 -7.73 6.94
CA ARG A 52 25.53 -7.74 8.40
C ARG A 52 24.42 -8.68 8.85
N ASP A 53 23.86 -9.48 7.94
CA ASP A 53 22.77 -10.42 8.19
C ASP A 53 21.54 -9.76 8.84
N GLU A 54 21.26 -8.51 8.48
CA GLU A 54 20.06 -7.82 8.95
C GLU A 54 18.78 -8.40 8.32
N PRO A 55 17.62 -8.33 9.00
CA PRO A 55 16.37 -8.89 8.48
C PRO A 55 15.98 -8.36 7.10
N TRP A 56 15.67 -9.26 6.17
CA TRP A 56 15.30 -8.94 4.80
C TRP A 56 13.98 -9.57 4.39
N ARG A 57 13.01 -8.72 4.02
CA ARG A 57 11.65 -9.14 3.65
C ARG A 57 11.34 -9.04 2.15
N TRP A 58 12.22 -8.41 1.38
CA TRP A 58 12.05 -8.17 -0.06
C TRP A 58 12.87 -9.18 -0.87
N ASP A 59 12.76 -10.45 -0.52
CA ASP A 59 13.45 -11.56 -1.18
C ASP A 59 12.83 -11.89 -2.55
N LEU A 60 13.44 -12.85 -3.26
CA LEU A 60 12.90 -13.31 -4.54
C LEU A 60 11.51 -13.94 -4.40
N ALA A 61 11.18 -14.54 -3.25
CA ALA A 61 9.84 -15.05 -2.98
C ALA A 61 8.81 -13.91 -2.89
N ALA A 62 9.19 -12.72 -2.38
CA ALA A 62 8.36 -11.52 -2.44
C ALA A 62 8.09 -11.09 -3.89
N GLY A 63 9.10 -11.19 -4.76
CA GLY A 63 8.93 -10.99 -6.21
C GLY A 63 7.95 -11.99 -6.82
N ALA A 64 8.08 -13.28 -6.48
CA ALA A 64 7.20 -14.34 -6.98
C ALA A 64 5.73 -14.13 -6.58
N ARG A 65 5.46 -13.67 -5.35
CA ARG A 65 4.10 -13.28 -4.91
C ARG A 65 3.51 -12.17 -5.78
N GLY A 66 4.33 -11.21 -6.23
CA GLY A 66 3.91 -10.16 -7.16
C GLY A 66 3.48 -10.71 -8.52
N VAL A 67 4.26 -11.62 -9.10
CA VAL A 67 3.94 -12.27 -10.38
C VAL A 67 2.67 -13.12 -10.25
N GLN A 68 2.56 -13.92 -9.19
CA GLN A 68 1.36 -14.72 -8.90
C GLN A 68 0.10 -13.85 -8.86
N LEU A 69 0.15 -12.73 -8.15
CA LEU A 69 -0.99 -11.81 -8.07
C LEU A 69 -1.34 -11.23 -9.44
N ALA A 70 -0.34 -10.88 -10.25
CA ALA A 70 -0.56 -10.36 -11.61
C ALA A 70 -1.25 -11.40 -12.51
N GLU A 71 -0.80 -12.65 -12.50
CA GLU A 71 -1.41 -13.74 -13.28
C GLU A 71 -2.85 -14.02 -12.83
N LEU A 72 -3.09 -14.05 -11.52
CA LEU A 72 -4.43 -14.21 -10.96
C LEU A 72 -5.34 -13.03 -11.33
N ALA A 73 -4.82 -11.80 -11.31
CA ALA A 73 -5.60 -10.62 -11.70
C ALA A 73 -6.02 -10.69 -13.18
N LEU A 74 -5.11 -11.09 -14.07
CA LEU A 74 -5.41 -11.28 -15.50
C LEU A 74 -6.51 -12.34 -15.68
N ARG A 75 -6.39 -13.48 -15.00
CA ARG A 75 -7.40 -14.55 -15.07
C ARG A 75 -8.74 -14.13 -14.46
N SER A 76 -8.71 -13.43 -13.32
CA SER A 76 -9.91 -12.90 -12.66
C SER A 76 -10.66 -11.94 -13.57
N SER A 77 -9.93 -11.06 -14.28
CA SER A 77 -10.51 -10.14 -15.25
C SER A 77 -11.13 -10.87 -16.44
N ALA A 78 -10.47 -11.88 -16.98
CA ALA A 78 -10.97 -12.66 -18.11
C ALA A 78 -12.21 -13.48 -17.75
N GLU A 79 -12.27 -14.01 -16.53
CA GLU A 79 -13.36 -14.88 -16.06
C GLU A 79 -14.48 -14.11 -15.34
N GLY A 80 -14.33 -12.81 -15.11
CA GLY A 80 -15.33 -11.97 -14.43
C GLY A 80 -15.62 -12.42 -12.99
N ARG A 81 -14.69 -13.11 -12.32
CA ARG A 81 -14.87 -13.65 -10.97
C ARG A 81 -13.65 -13.47 -10.10
N ARG A 82 -13.86 -13.44 -8.78
CA ARG A 82 -12.78 -13.41 -7.79
C ARG A 82 -12.08 -14.77 -7.75
N LEU A 83 -10.75 -14.74 -7.58
CA LEU A 83 -9.92 -15.92 -7.41
C LEU A 83 -9.24 -15.87 -6.03
N PRO A 84 -9.07 -17.02 -5.35
CA PRO A 84 -8.22 -17.07 -4.17
C PRO A 84 -6.76 -16.80 -4.59
N VAL A 85 -6.01 -16.14 -3.70
CA VAL A 85 -4.56 -16.00 -3.81
C VAL A 85 -3.94 -17.03 -2.86
N PRO A 86 -3.50 -18.20 -3.37
CA PRO A 86 -2.93 -19.23 -2.50
C PRO A 86 -1.55 -18.81 -2.01
N GLU A 87 -1.18 -19.25 -0.81
CA GLU A 87 0.18 -19.07 -0.31
C GLU A 87 1.19 -19.80 -1.21
N LEU A 88 2.31 -19.14 -1.50
CA LEU A 88 3.43 -19.79 -2.19
C LEU A 88 4.20 -20.64 -1.19
N SER A 89 4.41 -21.93 -1.51
CA SER A 89 5.31 -22.78 -0.74
C SER A 89 6.74 -22.24 -0.84
N ARG A 90 7.41 -22.13 0.30
CA ARG A 90 8.85 -21.87 0.37
C ARG A 90 9.66 -23.07 -0.06
#